data_AF-A0A4R8UML4-F1
#
_entry.id   AF-A0A4R8UML4-F1
#
_cell.length_a   1.000
_cell.length_b   1.000
_cell.length_c   1.000
_cell.angle_alpha   90.00
_cell.angle_beta   90.00
_cell.angle_gamma   90.00
#
_symmetry.space_group_name_H-M   'P 1'
#
loop_
_entity.id
_entity.type
_entity.pdbx_description
1 polymer ?
#
loop_
_entity_poly.entity_id
_entity_poly.type
_entity_poly.pdbx_seq_one_letter_code
_entity_poly.pdbx_strand_id
1 'polypeptide(L)'
;MADFDSSALQNSEPRELTQRVGRAVYEMSNDDGVPAFDGVRFLSRHGNDLELWSIFERSTDGAYSAQLSDIVVGALRPDHPDVEAAMRLHGLNWG
;
A
#
# COMPACT_ATOMS: atom_id res chain seq x y z
N MET A 1 19.91 9.35 -17.69
CA MET A 1 18.76 8.45 -17.95
C MET A 1 19.10 7.17 -17.23
N ALA A 2 18.61 7.00 -16.00
CA ALA A 2 18.96 5.84 -15.18
C ALA A 2 18.29 4.59 -15.75
N ASP A 3 19.06 3.52 -15.86
CA ASP A 3 18.61 2.22 -16.36
C ASP A 3 17.54 1.66 -15.41
N PHE A 4 16.43 1.19 -15.98
CA PHE A 4 15.29 0.67 -15.22
C PHE A 4 15.58 -0.77 -14.84
N ASP A 5 16.26 -0.96 -13.71
CA ASP A 5 16.54 -2.28 -13.13
C ASP A 5 15.73 -2.52 -11.85
N SER A 6 15.55 -3.80 -11.48
CA SER A 6 14.88 -4.25 -10.25
C SER A 6 15.42 -3.59 -8.98
N SER A 7 16.68 -3.16 -8.98
CA SER A 7 17.31 -2.38 -7.90
C SER A 7 16.64 -1.02 -7.67
N ALA A 8 16.05 -0.41 -8.70
CA ALA A 8 15.28 0.83 -8.59
C ALA A 8 13.94 0.64 -7.85
N LEU A 9 13.37 -0.58 -7.85
CA LEU A 9 12.17 -0.92 -7.08
C LEU A 9 12.50 -1.13 -5.59
N GLN A 10 13.74 -1.49 -5.27
CA GLN A 10 14.21 -1.70 -3.89
C GLN A 10 14.67 -0.39 -3.22
N ASN A 11 15.09 0.59 -4.02
CA ASN A 11 15.47 1.92 -3.54
C ASN A 11 14.22 2.74 -3.19
N SER A 12 14.20 3.28 -1.97
CA SER A 12 13.04 4.00 -1.41
C SER A 12 12.98 5.48 -1.79
N GLU A 13 14.00 5.98 -2.51
CA GLU A 13 14.12 7.40 -2.87
C GLU A 13 13.26 7.83 -4.08
N PRO A 14 13.10 7.06 -5.17
CA PRO A 14 12.27 7.50 -6.29
C PRO A 14 10.79 7.19 -6.02
N ARG A 15 10.16 7.94 -5.10
CA ARG A 15 8.70 7.92 -4.90
C ARG A 15 7.92 8.23 -6.18
N GLU A 16 8.56 8.94 -7.11
CA GLU A 16 7.98 9.29 -8.42
C GLU A 16 7.54 8.05 -9.20
N LEU A 17 8.32 6.96 -9.19
CA LEU A 17 7.96 5.74 -9.93
C LEU A 17 6.70 5.10 -9.34
N THR A 18 6.68 4.86 -8.02
CA THR A 18 5.51 4.30 -7.33
C THR A 18 4.27 5.16 -7.53
N GLN A 19 4.40 6.49 -7.45
CA GLN A 19 3.28 7.41 -7.68
C GLN A 19 2.78 7.38 -9.12
N ARG A 20 3.69 7.32 -10.12
CA ARG A 20 3.32 7.26 -11.54
C ARG A 20 2.64 5.95 -11.89
N VAL A 21 3.14 4.82 -11.38
CA VAL A 21 2.49 3.51 -11.54
C VAL A 21 1.14 3.50 -10.84
N GLY A 22 1.07 3.94 -9.58
CA GLY A 22 -0.18 4.00 -8.82
C GLY A 22 -1.24 4.86 -9.51
N ARG A 23 -0.86 6.04 -10.03
CA ARG A 23 -1.77 6.90 -10.80
C ARG A 23 -2.22 6.24 -12.10
N ALA A 24 -1.31 5.62 -12.85
CA ALA A 24 -1.65 4.95 -14.10
C ALA A 24 -2.68 3.83 -13.86
N VAL A 25 -2.51 3.02 -12.81
CA VAL A 25 -3.48 1.96 -12.46
C VAL A 25 -4.80 2.56 -11.96
N TYR A 26 -4.76 3.62 -11.16
CA TYR A 26 -5.94 4.32 -10.67
C TYR A 26 -6.83 4.86 -11.82
N GLU A 27 -6.21 5.38 -12.88
CA GLU A 27 -6.87 6.00 -14.04
C GLU A 27 -7.35 4.97 -15.08
N MET A 28 -6.97 3.70 -14.96
CA MET A 28 -7.46 2.64 -15.86
C MET A 28 -8.94 2.37 -15.60
N SER A 29 -9.73 2.41 -16.67
CA SER A 29 -11.13 2.03 -16.70
C SER A 29 -11.39 0.97 -17.76
N ASN A 30 -12.43 0.17 -17.57
CA ASN A 30 -12.97 -0.70 -18.62
C ASN A 30 -13.73 0.11 -19.68
N ASP A 31 -14.25 -0.58 -20.70
CA ASP A 31 -14.97 0.04 -21.83
C ASP A 31 -16.23 0.82 -21.40
N ASP A 32 -16.82 0.48 -20.24
CA ASP A 32 -17.98 1.16 -19.66
C ASP A 32 -17.59 2.40 -18.82
N GLY A 33 -16.30 2.76 -18.77
CA GLY A 33 -15.78 3.88 -17.99
C GLY A 33 -15.68 3.60 -16.49
N VAL A 34 -15.93 2.37 -16.05
CA VAL A 34 -15.80 1.95 -14.65
C VAL A 34 -14.34 1.66 -14.34
N PRO A 35 -13.81 2.09 -13.18
CA PRO A 35 -12.43 1.78 -12.81
C PRO A 35 -12.13 0.28 -12.91
N ALA A 36 -11.03 -0.06 -13.56
CA ALA A 36 -10.65 -1.46 -13.79
C ALA A 36 -10.05 -2.12 -12.53
N PHE A 37 -9.53 -1.31 -11.60
CA PHE A 37 -8.87 -1.78 -10.39
C PHE A 37 -9.25 -0.94 -9.17
N ASP A 38 -9.35 -1.63 -8.05
CA ASP A 38 -9.62 -1.07 -6.72
C ASP A 38 -8.36 -0.81 -5.90
N GLY A 39 -7.21 -1.27 -6.37
CA GLY A 39 -5.97 -1.17 -5.65
C GLY A 39 -4.82 -1.91 -6.34
N VAL A 40 -3.71 -2.01 -5.61
CA VAL A 40 -2.47 -2.68 -6.06
C VAL A 40 -1.97 -3.60 -4.96
N ARG A 41 -1.73 -4.86 -5.33
CA ARG A 41 -1.03 -5.87 -4.51
C ARG A 41 0.46 -5.84 -4.84
N PHE A 42 1.32 -5.83 -3.83
CA PHE A 42 2.78 -5.81 -4.00
C PHE A 42 3.48 -6.49 -2.83
N LEU A 43 4.73 -6.93 -3.04
CA LEU A 43 5.55 -7.50 -1.98
C LEU A 43 6.28 -6.40 -1.21
N SER A 44 6.38 -6.58 0.10
CA SER A 44 7.14 -5.69 0.98
C SER A 44 8.63 -5.76 0.68
N ARG A 45 9.29 -4.60 0.77
CA ARG A 45 10.76 -4.53 0.74
C ARG A 45 11.43 -5.11 2.00
N HIS A 46 10.67 -5.25 3.10
CA HIS A 46 11.19 -5.73 4.37
C HIS A 46 11.22 -7.26 4.48
N GLY A 47 10.89 -7.95 3.39
CA GLY A 47 10.91 -9.40 3.26
C GLY A 47 9.95 -9.81 2.16
N ASN A 48 10.40 -10.64 1.21
CA ASN A 48 9.61 -11.06 0.05
C ASN A 48 8.35 -11.87 0.42
N ASP A 49 8.22 -12.25 1.69
CA ASP A 49 7.14 -13.10 2.20
C ASP A 49 5.96 -12.27 2.74
N LEU A 50 6.13 -10.95 2.87
CA LEU A 50 5.07 -10.06 3.33
C LEU A 50 4.38 -9.39 2.14
N GLU A 51 3.16 -9.80 1.88
CA GLU A 51 2.29 -9.19 0.88
C GLU A 51 1.58 -7.96 1.45
N LEU A 52 1.56 -6.88 0.67
CA LEU A 52 0.93 -5.61 1.00
C LEU A 52 -0.08 -5.21 -0.07
N TRP A 53 -1.05 -4.40 0.34
CA TRP A 53 -2.11 -3.87 -0.51
C TRP A 53 -2.19 -2.36 -0.35
N SER A 54 -2.31 -1.65 -1.48
CA SER A 54 -2.77 -0.25 -1.51
C SER A 54 -4.18 -0.24 -2.09
N ILE A 55 -5.15 0.31 -1.36
CA ILE A 55 -6.53 0.43 -1.82
C ILE A 55 -6.76 1.88 -2.28
N PHE A 56 -7.44 2.04 -3.41
CA PHE A 56 -7.76 3.37 -3.95
C PHE A 56 -9.04 3.92 -3.34
N GLU A 57 -9.00 5.20 -2.98
CA GLU A 57 -10.18 5.98 -2.63
C GLU A 57 -10.68 6.73 -3.87
N ARG A 58 -11.99 6.65 -4.11
CA ARG A 58 -12.69 7.27 -5.23
C ARG A 58 -13.49 8.46 -4.74
N SER A 59 -13.79 9.39 -5.65
CA SER A 59 -14.61 10.56 -5.32
C SER A 59 -16.04 10.23 -4.88
N THR A 60 -16.52 9.02 -5.19
CA THR A 60 -17.82 8.50 -4.78
C THR A 60 -17.79 7.83 -3.41
N ASP A 61 -16.62 7.63 -2.82
CA ASP A 61 -16.48 7.01 -1.51
C ASP A 61 -16.93 7.95 -0.40
N GLY A 62 -17.28 7.36 0.74
CA GLY A 62 -17.63 8.08 1.96
C GLY A 62 -16.40 8.49 2.76
N ALA A 63 -16.43 8.23 4.06
CA ALA A 63 -15.27 8.49 4.93
C ALA A 63 -14.10 7.51 4.68
N TYR A 64 -14.37 6.37 4.04
CA TYR A 64 -13.42 5.32 3.70
C TYR A 64 -13.77 4.75 2.34
N SER A 65 -12.82 4.10 1.67
CA SER A 65 -13.05 3.40 0.41
C SER A 65 -14.22 2.41 0.52
N ALA A 66 -15.09 2.37 -0.51
CA ALA A 66 -16.21 1.42 -0.57
C ALA A 66 -15.77 -0.06 -0.59
N GLN A 67 -14.48 -0.32 -0.83
CA GLN A 67 -13.88 -1.65 -0.86
C GLN A 67 -13.50 -2.17 0.54
N LEU A 68 -13.59 -1.33 1.57
CA LEU A 68 -13.33 -1.72 2.95
C LEU A 68 -14.65 -2.05 3.64
N SER A 69 -14.72 -3.24 4.23
CA SER A 69 -15.80 -3.67 5.12
C SER A 69 -15.26 -4.01 6.51
N ASP A 70 -16.17 -4.21 7.47
CA ASP A 70 -15.84 -4.71 8.82
C ASP A 70 -14.75 -3.91 9.55
N ILE A 71 -14.77 -2.59 9.34
CA ILE A 71 -13.78 -1.68 9.91
C ILE A 71 -13.95 -1.64 11.43
N VAL A 72 -12.92 -2.14 12.15
CA VAL A 72 -12.83 -2.05 13.60
C VAL A 72 -11.82 -0.97 13.97
N VAL A 73 -12.28 0.05 14.69
CA VAL A 73 -11.41 1.08 15.26
C VAL A 73 -11.06 0.68 16.69
N GLY A 74 -9.77 0.48 16.96
CA GLY A 74 -9.25 0.11 18.27
C GLY A 74 -8.10 1.01 18.71
N ALA A 75 -7.83 1.04 20.01
CA ALA A 75 -6.62 1.68 20.53
C ALA A 75 -5.39 0.87 20.12
N LEU A 76 -4.35 1.55 19.65
CA LEU A 76 -3.06 0.91 19.37
C LEU A 76 -2.40 0.56 20.72
N ARG A 77 -2.39 -0.73 21.05
CA ARG A 77 -1.79 -1.21 22.30
C ARG A 77 -0.36 -1.71 22.05
N PRO A 78 0.62 -1.32 22.89
CA PRO A 78 2.01 -1.78 22.72
C PRO A 78 2.19 -3.29 22.80
N ASP A 79 1.34 -3.97 23.56
CA ASP A 79 1.34 -5.43 23.77
C ASP A 79 0.54 -6.19 22.71
N HIS A 80 0.00 -5.51 21.70
CA HIS A 80 -0.71 -6.18 20.61
C HIS A 80 0.30 -6.91 19.71
N PRO A 81 0.08 -8.19 19.37
CA PRO A 81 1.07 -9.01 18.66
C PRO A 81 1.49 -8.41 17.32
N ASP A 82 0.55 -7.84 16.56
CA ASP A 82 0.85 -7.20 15.27
C ASP A 82 1.72 -5.95 15.43
N VAL A 83 1.56 -5.22 16.53
CA VAL A 83 2.33 -4.00 16.79
C VAL A 83 3.75 -4.37 17.21
N GLU A 84 3.92 -5.38 18.07
CA GLU A 84 5.24 -5.93 18.38
C GLU A 84 5.96 -6.48 17.13
N ALA A 85 5.22 -7.16 16.24
CA ALA A 85 5.75 -7.67 14.98
C ALA A 85 6.22 -6.52 14.07
N ALA A 86 5.43 -5.46 13.94
CA ALA A 86 5.79 -4.27 13.17
C ALA A 86 7.03 -3.56 13.77
N MET A 87 7.09 -3.40 15.09
CA MET A 87 8.24 -2.79 15.77
C MET A 87 9.52 -3.58 15.51
N ARG A 88 9.49 -4.91 15.63
CA ARG A 88 10.64 -5.77 15.27
C ARG A 88 11.03 -5.65 13.80
N LEU A 89 10.05 -5.68 12.89
CA LEU A 89 10.28 -5.56 11.44
C LEU A 89 11.02 -4.26 11.08
N HIS A 90 10.74 -3.18 11.82
CA HIS A 90 11.33 -1.87 11.61
C HIS A 90 12.51 -1.55 12.52
N GLY A 91 12.93 -2.46 13.40
CA GLY A 91 14.03 -2.23 14.35
C GLY A 91 13.73 -1.13 15.38
N LEU A 92 12.46 -0.96 15.73
CA LEU A 92 11.98 0.06 16.67
C LEU A 92 11.79 -0.54 18.06
N ASN A 93 12.00 0.27 19.09
CA ASN A 93 11.79 -0.10 20.49
C ASN A 93 10.70 0.78 21.11
N TRP A 94 9.93 0.21 22.03
CA TRP A 94 9.11 0.99 22.95
C TRP A 94 10.03 1.77 23.88
N GLY A 95 9.82 3.09 23.98
CA GLY A 95 10.56 3.97 24.90
C GLY A 95 10.15 3.76 26.35
#